data_AF-A0A1B9KCT0-F1
#
_entry.id   AF-A0A1B9KCT0-F1
#
_cell.length_a   1.000
_cell.length_b   1.000
_cell.length_c   1.000
_cell.angle_alpha   90.00
_cell.angle_beta   90.00
_cell.angle_gamma   90.00
#
_symmetry.space_group_name_H-M   'P 1'
#
loop_
_entity.id
_entity.type
_entity.pdbx_description
1 polymer ?
#
loop_
_entity_poly.entity_id
_entity_poly.type
_entity_poly.pdbx_seq_one_letter_code
_entity_poly.pdbx_strand_id
1 'polypeptide(L)'
;MKEWFSPKELSNIAGMPSTTQGINRKARAENWTARKRTGVRGKAVEYYIGSLPLDVKKALFIEEDSATYLVSPIEPLQLWMTAFEQLSVDEKSLVAAWLMRNGIKDFINFIKEQQKDN
;
A
#
# COMPACT_ATOMS: atom_id res chain seq x y z
N MET A 1 -5.64 8.14 -4.39
CA MET A 1 -4.25 8.01 -3.92
C MET A 1 -3.88 9.28 -3.18
N LYS A 2 -3.26 9.16 -2.00
CA LYS A 2 -2.85 10.32 -1.21
C LYS A 2 -1.49 10.82 -1.69
N GLU A 3 -1.39 12.11 -1.99
CA GLU A 3 -0.19 12.68 -2.62
C GLU A 3 0.65 13.57 -1.69
N TRP A 4 0.13 13.89 -0.50
CA TRP A 4 0.73 14.87 0.42
C TRP A 4 0.85 14.29 1.82
N PHE A 5 2.05 14.38 2.37
CA PHE A 5 2.42 13.72 3.62
C PHE A 5 2.95 14.73 4.64
N SER A 6 2.51 14.60 5.89
CA SER A 6 2.98 15.43 7.00
C SER A 6 4.33 14.92 7.54
N PRO A 7 5.13 15.79 8.19
CA PRO A 7 6.38 15.37 8.83
C PRO A 7 6.21 14.23 9.85
N LYS A 8 5.03 14.13 10.48
CA LYS A 8 4.71 13.08 11.45
C LYS A 8 4.45 11.72 10.79
N GLU A 9 3.84 11.72 9.61
CA GLU A 9 3.63 10.48 8.84
C GLU A 9 4.97 9.98 8.31
N LEU A 10 5.82 10.91 7.88
CA LEU A 10 7.13 10.61 7.33
C LEU A 10 8.16 10.15 8.38
N SER A 11 7.96 10.43 9.67
CA SER A 11 8.92 10.07 10.72
C SER A 11 8.94 8.58 11.07
N ASN A 12 7.94 7.81 10.63
CA ASN A 12 7.84 6.38 10.90
C ASN A 12 8.46 5.52 9.78
N ILE A 13 8.93 6.13 8.70
CA ILE A 13 9.43 5.44 7.51
C ILE A 13 10.91 5.12 7.67
N ALA A 14 11.31 3.89 7.35
CA ALA A 14 12.71 3.50 7.33
C ALA A 14 13.53 4.41 6.37
N GLY A 15 14.69 4.89 6.83
CA GLY A 15 15.53 5.83 6.07
C GLY A 15 15.17 7.31 6.25
N MET A 16 14.11 7.60 7.01
CA MET A 16 13.73 8.97 7.39
C MET A 16 14.19 9.31 8.81
N PRO A 17 14.49 10.60 9.08
CA PRO A 17 14.67 11.06 10.45
C PRO A 17 13.44 10.77 11.32
N SER A 18 13.64 10.27 12.52
CA SER A 18 12.55 9.92 13.46
C SER A 18 11.84 11.12 14.10
N THR A 19 12.28 12.34 13.81
CA THR A 19 11.69 13.58 14.36
C THR A 19 11.23 14.51 13.26
N THR A 20 10.12 15.22 13.50
CA THR A 20 9.58 16.22 12.56
C THR A 20 10.60 17.31 12.22
N GLN A 21 11.44 17.70 13.18
CA GLN A 21 12.53 18.64 12.97
C GLN A 21 13.59 18.09 11.99
N GLY A 22 13.95 16.82 12.15
CA GLY A 22 14.85 16.11 11.23
C GLY A 22 14.28 16.03 9.83
N ILE A 23 12.98 15.70 9.69
CA ILE A 23 12.28 15.69 8.39
C ILE A 23 12.35 17.06 7.74
N ASN A 24 11.99 18.13 8.46
CA ASN A 24 12.00 19.49 7.93
C ASN A 24 13.41 19.93 7.49
N ARG A 25 14.46 19.50 8.20
CA ARG A 25 15.84 19.77 7.82
C ARG A 25 16.21 19.03 6.53
N LYS A 26 15.87 17.75 6.42
CA LYS A 26 16.11 16.93 5.21
C LYS A 26 15.36 17.50 4.00
N ALA A 27 14.08 17.85 4.18
CA ALA A 27 13.26 18.47 3.14
C ALA A 27 13.83 19.79 2.60
N ARG A 28 14.46 20.60 3.46
CA ARG A 28 15.16 21.82 3.04
C ARG A 28 16.45 21.52 2.31
N ALA A 29 17.24 20.55 2.80
CA ALA A 29 18.50 20.16 2.17
C ALA A 29 18.29 19.57 0.76
N GLU A 30 17.19 18.85 0.58
CA GLU A 30 16.83 18.16 -0.67
C GLU A 30 15.77 18.88 -1.50
N ASN A 31 15.38 20.11 -1.14
CA ASN A 31 14.43 20.96 -1.86
C ASN A 31 13.08 20.30 -2.17
N TRP A 32 12.48 19.62 -1.20
CA TRP A 32 11.18 18.97 -1.39
C TRP A 32 10.05 19.97 -1.64
N THR A 33 9.09 19.57 -2.45
CA THR A 33 7.90 20.38 -2.75
C THR A 33 6.98 20.41 -1.55
N ALA A 34 6.78 21.60 -0.98
CA ALA A 34 6.02 21.81 0.23
C ALA A 34 4.75 22.64 -0.02
N ARG A 35 3.66 22.29 0.66
CA ARG A 35 2.45 23.13 0.72
C ARG A 35 2.05 23.42 2.15
N LYS A 36 1.35 24.53 2.35
CA LYS A 36 0.63 24.79 3.60
C LYS A 36 -0.63 23.92 3.63
N ARG A 37 -0.89 23.27 4.74
CA ARG A 37 -2.12 22.51 4.94
C ARG A 37 -3.31 23.47 5.08
N THR A 38 -4.36 23.24 4.31
CA THR A 38 -5.59 24.02 4.35
C THR A 38 -6.51 23.52 5.47
N GLY A 39 -7.18 24.42 6.19
CA GLY A 39 -8.22 24.07 7.17
C GLY A 39 -7.73 23.68 8.58
N VAL A 40 -6.48 23.98 8.95
CA VAL A 40 -5.94 23.68 10.29
C VAL A 40 -5.47 24.96 10.98
N ARG A 41 -5.71 25.08 12.29
CA ARG A 41 -5.27 26.20 13.11
C ARG A 41 -3.75 26.08 13.39
N GLY A 42 -2.91 26.59 12.49
CA GLY A 42 -1.45 26.61 12.65
C GLY A 42 -0.64 26.58 11.34
N LYS A 43 0.69 26.71 11.43
CA LYS A 43 1.63 26.61 10.29
C LYS A 43 1.97 25.15 9.94
N ALA A 44 0.96 24.32 9.69
CA ALA A 44 1.16 22.93 9.29
C ALA A 44 1.60 22.86 7.82
N VAL A 45 2.67 22.12 7.54
CA VAL A 45 3.24 21.90 6.20
C VAL A 45 3.12 20.43 5.83
N GLU A 46 2.91 20.17 4.54
CA GLU A 46 2.92 18.83 3.94
C GLU A 46 3.88 18.80 2.75
N TYR A 47 4.43 17.63 2.47
CA TYR A 47 5.38 17.39 1.38
C TYR A 47 4.77 16.49 0.31
N TYR A 48 5.01 16.83 -0.96
CA TYR A 48 4.51 16.09 -2.10
C TYR A 48 5.30 14.79 -2.30
N ILE A 49 4.59 13.68 -2.50
CA ILE A 49 5.19 12.34 -2.67
C ILE A 49 6.22 12.31 -3.80
N GLY A 50 5.97 12.98 -4.93
CA GLY A 50 6.88 12.98 -6.08
C GLY A 50 8.25 13.60 -5.79
N SER A 51 8.32 14.49 -4.79
CA SER A 51 9.55 15.16 -4.36
C SER A 51 10.34 14.40 -3.29
N LEU A 52 9.80 13.28 -2.79
CA LEU A 52 10.48 12.45 -1.78
C LEU A 52 11.55 11.53 -2.42
N PRO A 53 12.55 11.10 -1.64
CA PRO A 53 13.52 10.09 -2.04
C PRO A 53 12.87 8.79 -2.54
N LEU A 54 13.54 8.07 -3.44
CA LEU A 54 12.97 6.87 -4.08
C LEU A 54 12.73 5.73 -3.07
N ASP A 55 13.64 5.53 -2.14
CA ASP A 55 13.52 4.61 -1.00
C ASP A 55 12.33 4.95 -0.11
N VAL A 56 12.13 6.24 0.18
CA VAL A 56 10.98 6.73 0.97
C VAL A 56 9.67 6.54 0.21
N LYS A 57 9.64 6.82 -1.10
CA LYS A 57 8.48 6.56 -1.96
C LYS A 57 8.12 5.07 -1.94
N LYS A 58 9.10 4.20 -2.16
CA LYS A 58 8.90 2.74 -2.11
C LYS A 58 8.35 2.29 -0.76
N ALA A 59 8.89 2.82 0.35
CA ALA A 59 8.40 2.49 1.67
C ALA A 59 6.98 3.02 1.93
N LEU A 60 6.60 4.18 1.40
CA LEU A 60 5.23 4.69 1.46
C LEU A 60 4.25 3.84 0.65
N PHE A 61 4.66 3.40 -0.55
CA PHE A 61 3.87 2.43 -1.33
C PHE A 61 3.73 1.11 -0.59
N ILE A 62 4.81 0.61 0.01
CA ILE A 62 4.80 -0.61 0.82
C ILE A 62 3.95 -0.43 2.09
N GLU A 63 3.93 0.73 2.75
CA GLU A 63 3.07 0.95 3.93
C GLU A 63 1.58 1.03 3.55
N GLU A 64 1.25 1.72 2.44
CA GLU A 64 -0.11 1.79 1.88
C GLU A 64 -0.57 0.39 1.41
N ASP A 65 0.34 -0.39 0.84
CA ASP A 65 0.16 -1.79 0.50
C ASP A 65 0.22 -2.71 1.72
N SER A 66 0.89 -2.38 2.83
CA SER A 66 1.00 -3.26 4.01
C SER A 66 -0.26 -3.25 4.89
N ALA A 67 -1.10 -2.21 4.75
CA ALA A 67 -2.50 -2.30 5.15
C ALA A 67 -3.28 -3.33 4.30
N THR A 68 -2.66 -3.85 3.24
CA THR A 68 -3.19 -4.79 2.24
C THR A 68 -2.11 -5.81 1.80
N TYR A 69 -1.41 -6.46 2.75
CA TYR A 69 -0.50 -7.61 2.54
C TYR A 69 0.89 -7.33 1.92
N LEU A 70 1.74 -8.38 1.96
CA LEU A 70 3.02 -8.63 1.23
C LEU A 70 4.31 -8.33 2.02
N VAL A 71 5.30 -9.21 2.22
CA VAL A 71 5.74 -10.48 1.58
C VAL A 71 5.80 -10.42 0.04
N SER A 72 6.96 -9.99 -0.47
CA SER A 72 7.55 -10.24 -1.81
C SER A 72 6.77 -9.73 -3.05
N PRO A 73 7.45 -9.20 -4.09
CA PRO A 73 6.82 -8.56 -5.26
C PRO A 73 6.30 -9.59 -6.28
N ILE A 74 5.58 -10.62 -5.85
CA ILE A 74 4.81 -11.43 -6.79
C ILE A 74 3.56 -10.63 -7.10
N GLU A 75 3.52 -10.07 -8.31
CA GLU A 75 2.32 -9.46 -8.88
C GLU A 75 1.09 -10.34 -8.58
N PRO A 76 -0.01 -9.81 -8.01
CA PRO A 76 -1.14 -10.62 -7.55
C PRO A 76 -1.68 -11.60 -8.60
N LEU A 77 -1.66 -11.19 -9.87
CA LEU A 77 -2.03 -12.05 -10.99
C LEU A 77 -1.07 -13.24 -11.17
N GLN A 78 0.23 -13.01 -11.05
CA GLN A 78 1.25 -14.06 -11.14
C GLN A 78 1.11 -15.07 -10.00
N LEU A 79 0.79 -14.60 -8.79
CA LEU A 79 0.51 -15.48 -7.66
C LEU A 79 -0.73 -16.34 -7.94
N TRP A 80 -1.79 -15.71 -8.45
CA TRP A 80 -3.04 -16.41 -8.77
C TRP A 80 -2.85 -17.45 -9.87
N MET A 81 -2.12 -17.11 -10.94
CA MET A 81 -1.76 -18.06 -12.01
C MET A 81 -0.92 -19.22 -11.49
N THR A 82 0.11 -18.94 -10.67
CA THR A 82 0.98 -19.98 -10.12
C THR A 82 0.21 -20.92 -9.19
N ALA A 83 -0.63 -20.37 -8.30
CA ALA A 83 -1.47 -21.14 -7.40
C ALA A 83 -2.49 -21.99 -8.18
N PHE A 84 -3.12 -21.41 -9.20
CA PHE A 84 -4.04 -22.16 -10.06
C PHE A 84 -3.32 -23.27 -10.81
N GLU A 85 -2.09 -23.06 -11.31
CA GLU A 85 -1.34 -24.08 -12.03
C GLU A 85 -0.94 -25.29 -11.17
N GLN A 86 -0.75 -25.09 -9.88
CA GLN A 86 -0.43 -26.17 -8.92
C GLN A 86 -1.60 -27.10 -8.61
N LEU A 87 -2.84 -26.70 -8.94
CA LEU A 87 -4.03 -27.52 -8.76
C LEU A 87 -4.05 -28.72 -9.73
N SER A 88 -4.64 -29.82 -9.29
CA SER A 88 -4.99 -30.94 -10.16
C SER A 88 -6.04 -30.54 -11.20
N VAL A 89 -6.22 -31.38 -12.23
CA VAL A 89 -7.21 -31.13 -13.30
C VAL A 89 -8.63 -31.04 -12.74
N ASP A 90 -8.96 -31.90 -11.76
CA ASP A 90 -10.28 -31.92 -11.14
C ASP A 90 -10.52 -30.67 -10.29
N GLU A 91 -9.52 -30.22 -9.54
CA GLU A 91 -9.57 -28.98 -8.75
C GLU A 91 -9.67 -27.74 -9.64
N LYS A 92 -8.90 -27.68 -10.74
CA LYS A 92 -9.01 -26.62 -11.76
C LYS A 92 -10.44 -26.56 -12.32
N SER A 93 -11.00 -27.72 -12.65
CA SER A 93 -12.37 -27.84 -13.18
C SER A 93 -13.42 -27.41 -12.16
N LEU A 94 -13.24 -27.79 -10.89
CA LEU A 94 -14.11 -27.38 -9.78
C LEU A 94 -14.10 -25.86 -9.58
N VAL A 95 -12.90 -25.26 -9.52
CA VAL A 95 -12.74 -23.81 -9.36
C VAL A 95 -13.35 -23.07 -10.54
N ALA A 96 -13.09 -23.51 -11.78
CA ALA A 96 -13.68 -22.90 -12.97
C ALA A 96 -15.21 -23.00 -12.98
N ALA A 97 -15.77 -24.17 -12.66
CA ALA A 97 -17.22 -24.37 -12.59
C ALA A 97 -17.87 -23.51 -11.51
N TRP A 98 -17.22 -23.37 -10.35
CA TRP A 98 -17.71 -22.51 -9.28
C TRP A 98 -17.67 -21.03 -9.67
N LEU A 99 -16.57 -20.56 -10.28
CA LEU A 99 -16.43 -19.19 -10.75
C LEU A 99 -17.42 -18.85 -11.87
N MET A 100 -17.71 -19.78 -12.78
CA MET A 100 -18.71 -19.58 -13.83
C MET A 100 -20.13 -19.52 -13.26
N ARG A 101 -20.41 -20.24 -12.18
CA ARG A 101 -21.74 -20.29 -11.56
C ARG A 101 -22.02 -19.09 -10.65
N ASN A 102 -21.03 -18.65 -9.87
CA ASN A 102 -21.20 -17.63 -8.82
C ASN A 102 -20.48 -16.30 -9.15
N GLY A 103 -19.51 -16.32 -10.06
CA GLY A 103 -18.72 -15.15 -10.41
C GLY A 103 -17.64 -14.80 -9.39
N ILE A 104 -16.73 -13.90 -9.79
CA ILE A 104 -15.58 -13.52 -8.96
C ILE A 104 -15.98 -12.68 -7.73
N LYS A 105 -17.11 -11.96 -7.78
CA LYS A 105 -17.59 -11.14 -6.65
C LYS A 105 -17.99 -12.01 -5.47
N ASP A 106 -18.62 -13.15 -5.72
CA ASP A 106 -19.02 -14.09 -4.68
C ASP A 106 -17.80 -14.75 -4.04
N PHE A 107 -16.73 -14.98 -4.82
CA PHE A 107 -15.46 -15.47 -4.28
C PHE A 107 -14.86 -14.49 -3.26
N ILE A 108 -14.88 -13.20 -3.59
CA ILE A 108 -14.40 -12.14 -2.68
C ILE A 108 -15.27 -12.06 -1.42
N ASN A 109 -16.59 -12.23 -1.54
CA ASN A 109 -17.49 -12.24 -0.38
C ASN A 109 -17.21 -13.45 0.53
N PHE A 110 -17.04 -14.64 -0.05
CA PHE A 110 -16.66 -15.84 0.70
C PHE A 110 -15.36 -15.62 1.50
N ILE A 111 -14.33 -15.04 0.89
CA ILE A 111 -13.06 -14.73 1.59
C ILE A 111 -13.30 -13.75 2.75
N LYS A 112 -14.10 -12.69 2.53
CA LYS A 112 -14.40 -11.69 3.57
C LYS A 112 -15.17 -12.27 4.74
N GLU A 113 -16.04 -13.25 4.50
CA GLU A 113 -16.79 -13.95 5.55
C GLU A 113 -15.83 -14.79 6.40
N GLN A 114 -14.92 -15.55 5.78
CA GLN A 114 -13.92 -16.35 6.48
C GLN A 114 -12.91 -15.52 7.30
N GLN A 115 -12.72 -14.25 6.96
CA GLN A 115 -11.86 -13.33 7.73
C GLN A 115 -12.54 -12.69 8.95
N LYS A 116 -13.87 -12.74 9.04
CA LYS A 116 -14.61 -12.19 10.19
C LYS A 116 -14.71 -13.17 11.36
N ASP A 117 -14.49 -14.45 11.11
CA ASP A 117 -14.61 -15.53 12.09
C ASP A 117 -13.27 -15.90 12.76
N ASN A 118 -12.21 -15.12 12.53
CA ASN A 118 -10.88 -15.19 13.17
C ASN A 118 -10.58 -13.91 13.94
#